data_AF-A0A8T6PAQ3-F1
#
_entry.id   AF-A0A8T6PAQ3-F1
#
_cell.length_a   1.000
_cell.length_b   1.000
_cell.length_c   1.000
_cell.angle_alpha   90.00
_cell.angle_beta   90.00
_cell.angle_gamma   90.00
#
_symmetry.space_group_name_H-M   'P 1'
#
loop_
_entity.id
_entity.type
_entity.pdbx_description
1 polymer ?
#
loop_
_entity_poly.entity_id
_entity_poly.type
_entity_poly.pdbx_seq_one_letter_code
_entity_poly.pdbx_strand_id
1 'polypeptide(L)'
;MSENDDPLADLLGSMKRHRRAAKTEDLDFSRASKPEDEKGLNPLDLLGMPALQRDLINTLSRQQQATFQDIVEKLDKPPQEIESVIDALKAAGYLREALIDGQIFYRVVFGGKVSRSGRGVPQTIWNAVDLDNTVFLQQLPLFSFLSEEDRREIALEMQPRRFQRNEVIVWQGDISDSIYFIKNGVVGMSRLLPGQSGEETRNLAYLRQGGLLGIHNLLTDRVYPAATTATALSEVDVLELKRAKLLDFLLNYDHAALALARMLAQQLVDANTRLTDSGTEKRLSLVFGVGICGATTIGSALAMTLARMTQSKTVFTEHPYPERLPEQFGFQRTGEIYQHPAGFDIALTEGTPGLPENVRTTLVLDQLSNNYTNVIIGLPGKADESVSYMLKKAHQIVVVTPPDPEAWQKTNALLADIRAYVHPERTNIQIVANRKRAEHAEMALAGQADLEIPYLPDHNPRGKHDLDQLALPLQRAASILAERLGRTNQIGIYIPTTVDVDQEVDTSGYIQETLTFLGELFGGASTTTNEARGVWNSEDAGLVSETIHIVRTLVSQIELDKHLEDVLKYMDRLKRELKQEAMALEVNQKLMLI
;
A
#
# COMPACT_ATOMS: atom_id res chain seq x y z
N MET A 1 13.36 -17.56 65.94
CA MET A 1 14.07 -17.94 64.70
C MET A 1 13.12 -18.82 63.90
N SER A 2 12.54 -18.42 62.79
CA SER A 2 12.66 -17.24 61.94
C SER A 2 11.29 -16.95 61.34
N GLU A 3 10.86 -15.69 61.43
CA GLU A 3 9.76 -15.14 60.63
C GLU A 3 10.17 -15.17 59.15
N ASN A 4 9.26 -15.63 58.29
CA ASN A 4 9.36 -15.51 56.83
C ASN A 4 8.55 -14.26 56.45
N ASP A 5 9.24 -13.15 56.26
CA ASP A 5 8.71 -11.96 55.61
C ASP A 5 8.52 -12.24 54.12
N ASP A 6 7.28 -12.21 53.64
CA ASP A 6 6.93 -12.25 52.22
C ASP A 6 6.86 -10.80 51.67
N PRO A 7 7.86 -10.34 50.91
CA PRO A 7 7.94 -8.96 50.44
C PRO A 7 6.86 -8.59 49.40
N LEU A 8 6.15 -9.56 48.84
CA LEU A 8 5.07 -9.32 47.86
C LEU A 8 3.72 -9.00 48.52
N ALA A 9 3.47 -9.52 49.72
CA ALA A 9 2.27 -9.22 50.49
C ALA A 9 2.26 -7.77 51.01
N ASP A 10 3.43 -7.24 51.38
CA ASP A 10 3.61 -5.87 51.88
C ASP A 10 3.49 -4.81 50.77
N LEU A 11 3.86 -5.18 49.54
CA LEU A 11 3.73 -4.34 48.35
C LEU A 11 2.26 -4.15 47.92
N LEU A 12 1.45 -5.21 47.99
CA LEU A 12 0.01 -5.14 47.71
C LEU A 12 -0.78 -4.48 48.86
N GLY A 13 -0.28 -4.59 50.10
CA GLY A 13 -0.82 -3.92 51.28
C GLY A 13 -0.57 -2.40 51.29
N SER A 14 0.62 -1.96 50.87
CA SER A 14 1.00 -0.54 50.82
C SER A 14 0.25 0.23 49.72
N MET A 15 0.00 -0.38 48.55
CA MET A 15 -0.80 0.24 47.48
C MET A 15 -2.28 0.45 47.87
N LYS A 16 -2.84 -0.41 48.73
CA LYS A 16 -4.22 -0.23 49.25
C LYS A 16 -4.30 0.87 50.33
N ARG A 17 -3.22 1.14 51.07
CA ARG A 17 -3.20 2.17 52.14
C ARG A 17 -2.90 3.58 51.62
N HIS A 18 -2.18 3.73 50.52
CA HIS A 18 -2.00 5.05 49.87
C HIS A 18 -3.26 5.55 49.12
N ARG A 19 -4.25 4.69 48.88
CA ARG A 19 -5.48 5.06 48.16
C ARG A 19 -6.55 5.78 49.00
N ARG A 20 -6.31 6.00 50.31
CA ARG A 20 -7.26 6.69 51.21
C ARG A 20 -6.80 8.06 51.72
N ALA A 21 -5.59 8.53 51.38
CA ALA A 21 -5.04 9.78 51.92
C ALA A 21 -4.79 10.92 50.90
N ALA A 22 -4.87 10.67 49.58
CA ALA A 22 -4.74 11.73 48.57
C ALA A 22 -6.13 12.22 48.11
N LYS A 23 -6.82 12.95 48.98
CA LYS A 23 -8.11 13.58 48.67
C LYS A 23 -8.17 15.00 49.22
N THR A 24 -7.20 15.84 48.87
CA THR A 24 -7.29 17.31 48.90
C THR A 24 -5.96 17.86 48.38
N GLU A 25 -5.97 18.46 47.19
CA GLU A 25 -5.29 19.72 46.86
C GLU A 25 -5.39 19.99 45.36
N ASP A 26 -5.92 21.17 45.07
CA ASP A 26 -6.28 21.70 43.76
C ASP A 26 -5.05 21.92 42.88
N LEU A 27 -5.16 21.51 41.62
CA LEU A 27 -4.46 22.18 40.52
C LEU A 27 -5.49 22.46 39.42
N ASP A 28 -5.91 23.71 39.43
CA ASP A 28 -6.81 24.38 38.52
C ASP A 28 -6.22 24.37 37.09
N PHE A 29 -6.74 23.49 36.24
CA PHE A 29 -6.70 23.67 34.79
C PHE A 29 -8.11 23.91 34.31
N SER A 30 -8.31 25.15 33.87
CA SER A 30 -9.53 25.73 33.33
C SER A 30 -10.52 24.73 32.75
N ARG A 31 -11.74 24.73 33.31
CA ARG A 31 -12.97 24.26 32.66
C ARG A 31 -13.07 24.88 31.26
N ALA A 32 -12.62 24.15 30.24
CA ALA A 32 -13.26 24.22 28.94
C ALA A 32 -14.55 23.39 29.06
N SER A 33 -15.67 24.11 29.12
CA SER A 33 -17.02 23.57 29.01
C SER A 33 -17.11 22.50 27.91
N LYS A 34 -17.68 21.34 28.24
CA LYS A 34 -18.20 20.37 27.26
C LYS A 34 -19.01 21.12 26.20
N PRO A 35 -18.83 20.87 24.89
CA PRO A 35 -19.87 21.18 23.94
C PRO A 35 -21.06 20.27 24.25
N GLU A 36 -22.19 20.89 24.57
CA GLU A 36 -23.53 20.28 24.56
C GLU A 36 -23.79 19.63 23.19
N ASP A 37 -24.66 18.59 23.14
CA ASP A 37 -25.08 17.83 21.95
C ASP A 37 -24.75 18.51 20.61
N GLU A 38 -23.70 18.02 19.94
CA GLU A 38 -23.10 18.69 18.78
C GLU A 38 -24.07 18.75 17.60
N LYS A 39 -24.52 19.98 17.27
CA LYS A 39 -25.17 20.30 16.00
C LYS A 39 -24.12 20.30 14.90
N GLY A 40 -23.90 19.15 14.28
CA GLY A 40 -23.23 19.14 12.98
C GLY A 40 -24.18 19.58 11.86
N LEU A 41 -23.63 19.79 10.67
CA LEU A 41 -24.31 20.18 9.44
C LEU A 41 -25.21 19.06 8.86
N ASN A 42 -26.53 19.27 8.81
CA ASN A 42 -27.45 18.42 8.05
C ASN A 42 -27.52 18.88 6.58
N PRO A 43 -27.68 17.98 5.60
CA PRO A 43 -27.92 18.36 4.18
C PRO A 43 -29.03 19.41 3.96
N LEU A 44 -30.02 19.50 4.85
CA LEU A 44 -31.06 20.54 4.79
C LEU A 44 -30.58 21.93 5.26
N ASP A 45 -29.57 21.99 6.13
CA ASP A 45 -29.02 23.25 6.64
C ASP A 45 -28.28 24.02 5.53
N LEU A 46 -27.75 23.29 4.53
CA LEU A 46 -27.12 23.86 3.35
C LEU A 46 -28.08 24.70 2.49
N LEU A 47 -29.40 24.49 2.57
CA LEU A 47 -30.37 25.22 1.75
C LEU A 47 -30.64 26.65 2.27
N GLY A 48 -30.35 26.91 3.55
CA GLY A 48 -30.59 28.20 4.21
C GLY A 48 -29.35 29.08 4.39
N MET A 49 -28.17 28.62 3.99
CA MET A 49 -26.90 29.30 4.27
C MET A 49 -26.51 30.38 3.25
N PRO A 50 -25.88 31.48 3.68
CA PRO A 50 -25.20 32.45 2.80
C PRO A 50 -24.27 31.77 1.79
N ALA A 51 -24.14 32.35 0.59
CA ALA A 51 -23.36 31.77 -0.52
C ALA A 51 -21.92 31.42 -0.11
N LEU A 52 -21.25 32.34 0.59
CA LEU A 52 -19.86 32.15 1.02
C LEU A 52 -19.69 31.01 2.05
N GLN A 53 -20.67 30.82 2.94
CA GLN A 53 -20.69 29.67 3.88
C GLN A 53 -20.87 28.35 3.13
N ARG A 54 -21.78 28.32 2.13
CA ARG A 54 -22.00 27.14 1.30
C ARG A 54 -20.78 26.80 0.46
N ASP A 55 -20.11 27.78 -0.12
CA ASP A 55 -18.92 27.56 -0.95
C ASP A 55 -17.74 27.04 -0.12
N LEU A 56 -17.55 27.58 1.09
CA LEU A 56 -16.54 27.08 2.04
C LEU A 56 -16.85 25.65 2.48
N ILE A 57 -18.11 25.37 2.86
CA ILE A 57 -18.53 24.02 3.25
C ILE A 57 -18.39 23.05 2.07
N ASN A 58 -18.78 23.42 0.86
CA ASN A 58 -18.63 22.58 -0.34
C ASN A 58 -17.16 22.29 -0.66
N THR A 59 -16.29 23.29 -0.50
CA THR A 59 -14.84 23.13 -0.70
C THR A 59 -14.26 22.16 0.32
N LEU A 60 -14.56 22.36 1.60
CA LEU A 60 -14.12 21.46 2.68
C LEU A 60 -14.77 20.07 2.60
N SER A 61 -16.00 19.96 2.09
CA SER A 61 -16.67 18.67 1.86
C SER A 61 -15.99 17.86 0.76
N ARG A 62 -15.45 18.54 -0.26
CA ARG A 62 -14.70 17.90 -1.36
C ARG A 62 -13.28 17.54 -0.98
N GLN A 63 -12.62 18.39 -0.21
CA GLN A 63 -11.22 18.21 0.20
C GLN A 63 -11.03 17.50 1.53
N GLN A 64 -12.13 17.24 2.25
CA GLN A 64 -12.19 16.66 3.60
C GLN A 64 -11.65 17.57 4.70
N GLN A 65 -10.55 18.30 4.46
CA GLN A 65 -9.98 19.33 5.34
C GLN A 65 -9.13 20.30 4.52
N ALA A 66 -8.89 21.51 5.03
CA ALA A 66 -7.98 22.47 4.40
C ALA A 66 -7.38 23.44 5.43
N THR A 67 -6.20 23.99 5.14
CA THR A 67 -5.60 25.06 5.95
C THR A 67 -6.29 26.41 5.67
N PHE A 68 -6.07 27.41 6.52
CA PHE A 68 -6.57 28.77 6.25
C PHE A 68 -6.11 29.29 4.88
N GLN A 69 -4.85 29.04 4.53
CA GLN A 69 -4.23 29.53 3.29
C GLN A 69 -4.84 28.87 2.05
N ASP A 70 -5.13 27.56 2.12
CA ASP A 70 -5.81 26.82 1.05
C ASP A 70 -7.25 27.29 0.82
N ILE A 71 -7.94 27.69 1.89
CA ILE A 71 -9.32 28.21 1.82
C ILE A 71 -9.32 29.59 1.15
N VAL A 72 -8.36 30.46 1.51
CA VAL A 72 -8.20 31.79 0.90
C VAL A 72 -7.91 31.67 -0.59
N GLU A 73 -6.99 30.79 -0.98
CA GLU A 73 -6.60 30.60 -2.38
C GLU A 73 -7.75 30.06 -3.24
N LYS A 74 -8.60 29.17 -2.71
CA LYS A 74 -9.69 28.56 -3.47
C LYS A 74 -10.97 29.40 -3.55
N LEU A 75 -11.29 30.15 -2.50
CA LEU A 75 -12.51 30.96 -2.50
C LEU A 75 -12.32 32.31 -3.19
N ASP A 76 -11.07 32.74 -3.42
CA ASP A 76 -10.72 34.03 -4.04
C ASP A 76 -11.45 35.21 -3.36
N LYS A 77 -11.38 35.25 -2.03
CA LYS A 77 -12.02 36.26 -1.17
C LYS A 77 -11.02 36.87 -0.19
N PRO A 78 -11.25 38.11 0.28
CA PRO A 78 -10.36 38.75 1.24
C PRO A 78 -10.28 37.94 2.55
N PRO A 79 -9.08 37.80 3.17
CA PRO A 79 -8.88 36.96 4.35
C PRO A 79 -9.80 37.29 5.53
N GLN A 80 -10.14 38.57 5.70
CA GLN A 80 -11.02 39.06 6.78
C GLN A 80 -12.46 38.54 6.65
N GLU A 81 -12.98 38.39 5.43
CA GLU A 81 -14.31 37.83 5.20
C GLU A 81 -14.33 36.32 5.51
N ILE A 82 -13.26 35.62 5.13
CA ILE A 82 -13.13 34.17 5.36
C ILE A 82 -12.99 33.88 6.85
N GLU A 83 -12.20 34.65 7.58
CA GLU A 83 -12.05 34.53 9.04
C GLU A 83 -13.40 34.71 9.75
N SER A 84 -14.17 35.74 9.37
CA SER A 84 -15.51 35.97 9.92
C SER A 84 -16.49 34.82 9.65
N VAL A 85 -16.37 34.18 8.48
CA VAL A 85 -17.21 33.05 8.07
C VAL A 85 -16.80 31.78 8.82
N ILE A 86 -15.50 31.54 8.99
CA ILE A 86 -14.97 30.42 9.76
C ILE A 86 -15.42 30.54 11.22
N ASP A 87 -15.30 31.72 11.83
CA ASP A 87 -15.74 31.95 13.21
C ASP A 87 -17.24 31.77 13.36
N ALA A 88 -18.05 32.25 12.41
CA ALA A 88 -19.49 32.02 12.40
C ALA A 88 -19.86 30.54 12.29
N LEU A 89 -19.16 29.78 11.44
CA LEU A 89 -19.39 28.35 11.25
C LEU A 89 -18.86 27.50 12.43
N LYS A 90 -17.78 27.93 13.09
CA LYS A 90 -17.29 27.35 14.35
C LYS A 90 -18.28 27.58 15.48
N ALA A 91 -18.77 28.82 15.64
CA ALA A 91 -19.79 29.16 16.63
C ALA A 91 -21.09 28.38 16.41
N ALA A 92 -21.42 28.06 15.17
CA ALA A 92 -22.58 27.23 14.81
C ALA A 92 -22.35 25.71 14.98
N GLY A 93 -21.11 25.26 15.27
CA GLY A 93 -20.77 23.84 15.41
C GLY A 93 -20.54 23.09 14.10
N TYR A 94 -20.51 23.80 12.97
CA TYR A 94 -20.33 23.21 11.62
C TYR A 94 -18.86 23.09 11.21
N LEU A 95 -17.94 23.76 11.92
CA LEU A 95 -16.51 23.64 11.69
C LEU A 95 -15.78 23.25 12.98
N ARG A 96 -14.76 22.42 12.86
CA ARG A 96 -13.76 22.12 13.90
C ARG A 96 -12.36 22.44 13.43
N GLU A 97 -11.53 22.84 14.39
CA GLU A 97 -10.09 23.00 14.21
C GLU A 97 -9.38 21.72 14.65
N ALA A 98 -8.49 21.22 13.80
CA ALA A 98 -7.59 20.12 14.13
C ALA A 98 -6.15 20.61 14.00
N LEU A 99 -5.35 20.41 15.06
CA LEU A 99 -3.92 20.65 15.01
C LEU A 99 -3.23 19.40 14.47
N ILE A 100 -2.64 19.49 13.29
CA ILE A 100 -1.89 18.39 12.66
C ILE A 100 -0.49 18.92 12.38
N ASP A 101 0.53 18.28 12.97
CA ASP A 101 1.95 18.63 12.79
C ASP A 101 2.28 20.13 12.95
N GLY A 102 1.57 20.82 13.85
CA GLY A 102 1.78 22.25 14.17
C GLY A 102 0.99 23.24 13.32
N GLN A 103 0.16 22.77 12.38
CA GLN A 103 -0.70 23.61 11.54
C GLN A 103 -2.19 23.39 11.89
N ILE A 104 -3.00 24.44 11.74
CA ILE A 104 -4.44 24.41 12.01
C ILE A 104 -5.19 24.08 10.72
N PHE A 105 -5.95 22.99 10.76
CA PHE A 105 -6.84 22.56 9.69
C PHE A 105 -8.30 22.77 10.09
N TYR A 106 -9.09 23.29 9.16
CA TYR A 106 -10.53 23.45 9.32
C TYR A 106 -11.27 22.27 8.68
N ARG A 107 -12.23 21.71 9.41
CA ARG A 107 -13.00 20.54 9.00
C ARG A 107 -14.48 20.78 9.18
N VAL A 108 -15.30 20.39 8.21
CA VAL A 108 -16.75 20.43 8.36
C VAL A 108 -17.21 19.29 9.24
N VAL A 109 -17.97 19.63 10.28
CA VAL A 109 -18.65 18.67 11.15
C VAL A 109 -20.03 18.43 10.57
N PHE A 110 -20.28 17.23 10.05
CA PHE A 110 -21.61 16.84 9.60
C PHE A 110 -22.48 16.36 10.76
N GLY A 111 -23.73 16.81 10.76
CA GLY A 111 -24.73 16.51 11.77
C GLY A 111 -25.41 15.22 11.40
N GLY A 112 -25.02 14.16 12.08
CA GLY A 112 -25.40 12.81 11.68
C GLY A 112 -25.63 11.84 12.82
N LYS A 113 -26.29 12.26 13.92
CA LYS A 113 -27.16 11.31 14.61
C LYS A 113 -28.36 11.05 13.69
N VAL A 114 -28.28 10.05 12.81
CA VAL A 114 -29.51 9.32 12.43
C VAL A 114 -29.78 8.30 13.53
N SER A 115 -30.10 8.80 14.73
CA SER A 115 -30.89 8.00 15.63
C SER A 115 -32.31 8.08 15.09
N ARG A 116 -32.71 7.09 14.28
CA ARG A 116 -34.11 6.66 14.38
C ARG A 116 -34.24 6.03 15.76
N SER A 117 -34.37 6.87 16.77
CA SER A 117 -34.89 6.44 18.05
C SER A 117 -36.30 5.93 17.75
N GLY A 118 -36.40 4.61 17.65
CA GLY A 118 -37.65 3.93 17.43
C GLY A 118 -38.54 4.15 18.63
N ARG A 119 -39.35 5.22 18.62
CA ARG A 119 -40.58 5.22 19.39
C ARG A 119 -41.51 4.22 18.72
N GLY A 120 -41.59 3.02 19.30
CA GLY A 120 -42.59 2.00 18.94
C GLY A 120 -42.07 0.69 18.33
N VAL A 121 -40.86 0.23 18.66
CA VAL A 121 -40.35 -1.06 18.18
C VAL A 121 -40.78 -2.20 19.11
N PRO A 122 -41.53 -3.22 18.65
CA PRO A 122 -41.94 -4.39 19.45
C PRO A 122 -40.74 -5.19 19.99
N GLN A 123 -40.89 -5.81 21.17
CA GLN A 123 -39.84 -6.58 21.85
C GLN A 123 -39.23 -7.69 20.96
N THR A 124 -39.99 -8.21 20.00
CA THR A 124 -39.54 -9.24 19.05
C THR A 124 -38.45 -8.75 18.08
N ILE A 125 -38.42 -7.45 17.74
CA ILE A 125 -37.38 -6.87 16.89
C ILE A 125 -36.10 -6.61 17.70
N TRP A 126 -36.23 -6.20 18.97
CA TRP A 126 -35.09 -6.12 19.89
C TRP A 126 -34.42 -7.48 20.06
N ASN A 127 -35.21 -8.53 20.25
CA ASN A 127 -34.69 -9.90 20.33
C ASN A 127 -33.96 -10.34 19.05
N ALA A 128 -34.39 -9.90 17.87
CA ALA A 128 -33.74 -10.24 16.60
C ALA A 128 -32.43 -9.48 16.38
N VAL A 129 -32.37 -8.20 16.80
CA VAL A 129 -31.15 -7.38 16.76
C VAL A 129 -30.13 -7.85 17.80
N ASP A 130 -30.58 -8.23 19.00
CA ASP A 130 -29.73 -8.82 20.04
C ASP A 130 -29.19 -10.20 19.63
N LEU A 131 -29.99 -11.03 18.96
CA LEU A 131 -29.50 -12.31 18.41
C LEU A 131 -28.40 -12.07 17.37
N ASP A 132 -28.58 -11.09 16.49
CA ASP A 132 -27.59 -10.76 15.45
C ASP A 132 -26.28 -10.18 16.03
N ASN A 133 -26.38 -9.33 17.06
CA ASN A 133 -25.20 -8.81 17.76
C ASN A 133 -24.49 -9.91 18.55
N THR A 134 -25.22 -10.73 19.31
CA THR A 134 -24.62 -11.82 20.09
C THR A 134 -23.97 -12.88 19.20
N VAL A 135 -24.59 -13.23 18.07
CA VAL A 135 -24.00 -14.13 17.06
C VAL A 135 -22.72 -13.52 16.48
N PHE A 136 -22.71 -12.23 16.14
CA PHE A 136 -21.50 -11.56 15.69
C PHE A 136 -20.39 -11.57 16.76
N LEU A 137 -20.72 -11.24 18.01
CA LEU A 137 -19.75 -11.28 19.11
C LEU A 137 -19.19 -12.68 19.33
N GLN A 138 -19.97 -13.74 19.08
CA GLN A 138 -19.48 -15.13 19.14
C GLN A 138 -18.39 -15.45 18.14
N GLN A 139 -18.37 -14.78 16.99
CA GLN A 139 -17.34 -14.95 15.97
C GLN A 139 -16.04 -14.21 16.33
N LEU A 140 -16.11 -13.23 17.25
CA LEU A 140 -14.93 -12.49 17.68
C LEU A 140 -14.13 -13.28 18.72
N PRO A 141 -12.82 -13.48 18.54
CA PRO A 141 -11.99 -14.20 19.50
C PRO A 141 -12.10 -13.63 20.93
N LEU A 142 -12.23 -12.31 21.04
CA LEU A 142 -12.34 -11.56 22.29
C LEU A 142 -13.59 -11.90 23.13
N PHE A 143 -14.66 -12.41 22.52
CA PHE A 143 -15.92 -12.72 23.22
C PHE A 143 -16.35 -14.18 23.03
N SER A 144 -15.63 -14.95 22.22
CA SER A 144 -15.98 -16.35 21.87
C SER A 144 -16.20 -17.25 23.10
N PHE A 145 -15.42 -17.06 24.17
CA PHE A 145 -15.47 -17.86 25.40
C PHE A 145 -16.60 -17.47 26.38
N LEU A 146 -17.32 -16.37 26.14
CA LEU A 146 -18.39 -15.91 27.04
C LEU A 146 -19.60 -16.85 27.04
N SER A 147 -20.31 -16.91 28.16
CA SER A 147 -21.66 -17.51 28.17
C SER A 147 -22.62 -16.67 27.30
N GLU A 148 -23.78 -17.22 26.92
CA GLU A 148 -24.78 -16.40 26.21
C GLU A 148 -25.25 -15.21 27.04
N GLU A 149 -25.32 -15.35 28.36
CA GLU A 149 -25.80 -14.31 29.27
C GLU A 149 -24.80 -13.15 29.34
N ASP A 150 -23.52 -13.44 29.57
CA ASP A 150 -22.45 -12.42 29.62
C ASP A 150 -22.28 -11.73 28.25
N ARG A 151 -22.46 -12.47 27.16
CA ARG A 151 -22.39 -11.95 25.80
C ARG A 151 -23.56 -11.00 25.49
N ARG A 152 -24.76 -11.29 26.01
CA ARG A 152 -25.90 -10.36 25.93
C ARG A 152 -25.63 -9.10 26.74
N GLU A 153 -25.07 -9.23 27.94
CA GLU A 153 -24.78 -8.09 28.79
C GLU A 153 -23.82 -7.10 28.11
N ILE A 154 -22.72 -7.59 27.52
CA ILE A 154 -21.79 -6.71 26.80
C ILE A 154 -22.41 -6.17 25.49
N ALA A 155 -23.26 -6.93 24.81
CA ALA A 155 -23.95 -6.46 23.60
C ALA A 155 -24.89 -5.27 23.91
N LEU A 156 -25.53 -5.25 25.09
CA LEU A 156 -26.40 -4.16 25.54
C LEU A 156 -25.62 -2.86 25.83
N GLU A 157 -24.35 -2.99 26.23
CA GLU A 157 -23.45 -1.85 26.46
C GLU A 157 -22.84 -1.30 25.16
N MET A 158 -22.96 -2.03 24.06
CA MET A 158 -22.48 -1.61 22.74
C MET A 158 -23.50 -0.75 21.99
N GLN A 159 -23.02 0.31 21.36
CA GLN A 159 -23.85 1.21 20.55
C GLN A 159 -23.69 0.90 19.06
N PRO A 160 -24.73 0.47 18.34
CA PRO A 160 -24.65 0.28 16.91
C PRO A 160 -24.50 1.62 16.19
N ARG A 161 -23.54 1.72 15.27
CA ARG A 161 -23.38 2.84 14.35
C ARG A 161 -23.29 2.35 12.91
N ARG A 162 -23.83 3.15 11.99
CA ARG A 162 -23.81 2.86 10.55
C ARG A 162 -23.20 4.05 9.83
N PHE A 163 -22.31 3.74 8.90
CA PHE A 163 -21.58 4.70 8.09
C PHE A 163 -21.85 4.42 6.62
N GLN A 164 -22.16 5.48 5.87
CA GLN A 164 -22.28 5.40 4.42
C GLN A 164 -20.90 5.39 3.76
N ARG A 165 -20.86 4.95 2.51
CA ARG A 165 -19.62 4.97 1.72
C ARG A 165 -19.03 6.38 1.68
N ASN A 166 -17.71 6.45 1.84
CA ASN A 166 -16.86 7.63 1.95
C ASN A 166 -16.99 8.43 3.27
N GLU A 167 -17.86 8.03 4.20
CA GLU A 167 -17.90 8.66 5.52
C GLU A 167 -16.67 8.26 6.34
N VAL A 168 -16.16 9.21 7.12
CA VAL A 168 -15.02 8.96 8.01
C VAL A 168 -15.52 8.56 9.39
N ILE A 169 -15.03 7.41 9.84
CA ILE A 169 -15.35 6.81 11.13
C ILE A 169 -14.48 7.46 12.22
N VAL A 170 -13.20 7.66 11.93
CA VAL A 170 -12.22 8.30 12.82
C VAL A 170 -11.25 9.11 11.97
N TRP A 171 -11.00 10.38 12.31
CA TRP A 171 -9.97 11.16 11.61
C TRP A 171 -8.60 10.99 12.25
N GLN A 172 -7.55 11.07 11.43
CA GLN A 172 -6.20 11.27 11.94
C GLN A 172 -6.15 12.53 12.82
N GLY A 173 -5.56 12.40 14.00
CA GLY A 173 -5.50 13.44 15.03
C GLY A 173 -6.70 13.45 16.00
N ASP A 174 -7.78 12.71 15.72
CA ASP A 174 -8.93 12.69 16.63
C ASP A 174 -8.59 11.94 17.92
N ILE A 175 -8.99 12.53 19.04
CA ILE A 175 -8.94 11.88 20.35
C ILE A 175 -10.29 11.17 20.55
N SER A 176 -10.27 9.85 20.51
CA SER A 176 -11.45 9.02 20.78
C SER A 176 -11.14 7.96 21.82
N ASP A 177 -12.02 7.86 22.81
CA ASP A 177 -12.02 6.83 23.85
C ASP A 177 -12.87 5.61 23.47
N SER A 178 -13.21 5.48 22.19
CA SER A 178 -14.17 4.51 21.69
C SER A 178 -13.50 3.49 20.78
N ILE A 179 -13.96 2.26 20.90
CA ILE A 179 -13.44 1.11 20.16
C ILE A 179 -14.58 0.65 19.27
N TYR A 180 -14.28 0.52 17.97
CA TYR A 180 -15.29 0.12 17.00
C TYR A 180 -15.00 -1.29 16.50
N PHE A 181 -16.02 -2.13 16.56
CA PHE A 181 -16.02 -3.49 16.07
C PHE A 181 -16.75 -3.51 14.73
N ILE A 182 -16.05 -3.83 13.65
CA ILE A 182 -16.64 -3.82 12.31
C ILE A 182 -17.51 -5.06 12.17
N LYS A 183 -18.83 -4.85 12.09
CA LYS A 183 -19.82 -5.92 11.92
C LYS A 183 -19.98 -6.27 10.46
N ASN A 184 -20.08 -5.26 9.58
CA ASN A 184 -20.21 -5.43 8.13
C ASN A 184 -19.48 -4.31 7.39
N GLY A 185 -19.09 -4.58 6.15
CA GLY A 185 -18.46 -3.60 5.25
C GLY A 185 -16.94 -3.56 5.31
N VAL A 186 -16.35 -2.57 4.63
CA VAL A 186 -14.90 -2.36 4.56
C VAL A 186 -14.52 -0.94 4.92
N VAL A 187 -13.51 -0.82 5.78
CA VAL A 187 -12.92 0.44 6.23
C VAL A 187 -11.50 0.54 5.71
N GLY A 188 -11.19 1.62 4.99
CA GLY A 188 -9.83 1.96 4.58
C GLY A 188 -9.12 2.74 5.67
N MET A 189 -7.89 2.36 5.98
CA MET A 189 -6.99 3.05 6.89
C MET A 189 -5.98 3.84 6.06
N SER A 190 -5.98 5.16 6.18
CA SER A 190 -5.05 6.04 5.47
C SER A 190 -4.29 6.94 6.43
N ARG A 191 -3.12 7.41 6.00
CA ARG A 191 -2.35 8.43 6.70
C ARG A 191 -1.98 9.53 5.72
N LEU A 192 -2.20 10.76 6.14
CA LEU A 192 -1.66 11.93 5.45
C LEU A 192 -0.18 12.09 5.81
N LEU A 193 0.65 12.23 4.78
CA LEU A 193 2.08 12.51 4.91
C LEU A 193 2.36 13.93 4.36
N PRO A 194 3.16 14.76 5.07
CA PRO A 194 3.64 16.02 4.53
C PRO A 194 4.67 15.75 3.42
N GLY A 195 4.41 16.24 2.20
CA GLY A 195 5.27 16.07 1.01
C GLY A 195 5.68 17.41 0.39
N GLN A 196 6.80 17.41 -0.36
CA GLN A 196 7.36 18.63 -0.99
C GLN A 196 6.56 19.15 -2.21
N SER A 197 5.56 18.40 -2.71
CA SER A 197 4.79 18.75 -3.91
C SER A 197 3.27 18.58 -3.75
N GLY A 198 2.78 18.56 -2.51
CA GLY A 198 1.38 18.35 -2.15
C GLY A 198 1.22 17.28 -1.07
N GLU A 199 0.04 17.25 -0.45
CA GLU A 199 -0.36 16.27 0.56
C GLU A 199 -0.53 14.88 -0.08
N GLU A 200 0.32 13.91 0.30
CA GLU A 200 0.16 12.53 -0.14
C GLU A 200 -0.63 11.72 0.89
N THR A 201 -1.78 11.17 0.47
CA THR A 201 -2.54 10.21 1.27
C THR A 201 -2.03 8.80 1.00
N ARG A 202 -1.40 8.19 2.00
CA ARG A 202 -0.93 6.81 1.93
C ARG A 202 -1.94 5.86 2.59
N ASN A 203 -2.50 4.93 1.81
CA ASN A 203 -3.28 3.82 2.36
C ASN A 203 -2.33 2.84 3.09
N LEU A 204 -2.71 2.49 4.32
CA LEU A 204 -1.91 1.66 5.22
C LEU A 204 -2.50 0.25 5.38
N ALA A 205 -3.82 0.14 5.43
CA ALA A 205 -4.51 -1.12 5.64
C ALA A 205 -5.99 -1.01 5.25
N TYR A 206 -6.65 -2.15 5.19
CA TYR A 206 -8.11 -2.24 5.11
C TYR A 206 -8.62 -3.17 6.19
N LEU A 207 -9.68 -2.77 6.87
CA LEU A 207 -10.35 -3.58 7.89
C LEU A 207 -11.71 -4.05 7.35
N ARG A 208 -12.03 -5.31 7.61
CA ARG A 208 -13.30 -5.97 7.23
C ARG A 208 -14.06 -6.39 8.49
N GLN A 209 -15.16 -7.13 8.31
CA GLN A 209 -15.88 -7.78 9.41
C GLN A 209 -14.90 -8.48 10.38
N GLY A 210 -15.08 -8.21 11.67
CA GLY A 210 -14.18 -8.66 12.75
C GLY A 210 -12.99 -7.75 13.03
N GLY A 211 -12.73 -6.75 12.18
CA GLY A 211 -11.70 -5.74 12.39
C GLY A 211 -12.03 -4.79 13.53
N LEU A 212 -10.98 -4.27 14.18
CA LEU A 212 -11.07 -3.41 15.35
C LEU A 212 -10.40 -2.05 15.10
N LEU A 213 -11.08 -0.97 15.45
CA LEU A 213 -10.54 0.39 15.45
C LEU A 213 -10.32 0.89 16.88
N GLY A 214 -9.33 1.76 17.08
CA GLY A 214 -9.07 2.39 18.39
C GLY A 214 -8.37 1.51 19.42
N ILE A 215 -7.99 0.27 19.06
CA ILE A 215 -7.42 -0.70 20.01
C ILE A 215 -6.09 -0.25 20.63
N HIS A 216 -5.31 0.58 19.93
CA HIS A 216 -4.06 1.14 20.45
C HIS A 216 -4.32 2.02 21.69
N ASN A 217 -5.45 2.72 21.75
CA ASN A 217 -5.86 3.54 22.89
C ASN A 217 -6.41 2.71 24.06
N LEU A 218 -6.59 1.40 23.92
CA LEU A 218 -7.09 0.54 24.99
C LEU A 218 -5.99 0.23 26.02
N LEU A 219 -4.80 -0.13 25.54
CA LEU A 219 -3.70 -0.64 26.37
C LEU A 219 -2.74 0.43 26.89
N THR A 220 -2.86 1.66 26.41
CA THR A 220 -1.98 2.75 26.81
C THR A 220 -2.56 3.56 27.96
N ASP A 221 -1.74 3.94 28.94
CA ASP A 221 -2.16 4.79 30.06
C ASP A 221 -2.65 6.18 29.62
N ARG A 222 -2.30 6.59 28.40
CA ARG A 222 -2.72 7.86 27.78
C ARG A 222 -3.54 7.59 26.52
N VAL A 223 -4.55 8.42 26.27
CA VAL A 223 -5.28 8.41 25.00
C VAL A 223 -4.43 9.16 23.98
N TYR A 224 -3.99 8.46 22.95
CA TYR A 224 -3.27 9.08 21.84
C TYR A 224 -4.25 9.56 20.77
N PRO A 225 -3.95 10.67 20.09
CA PRO A 225 -4.62 11.03 18.85
C PRO A 225 -4.54 9.88 17.85
N ALA A 226 -5.61 9.62 17.11
CA ALA A 226 -5.63 8.58 16.10
C ALA A 226 -4.52 8.81 15.07
N ALA A 227 -3.65 7.82 14.88
CA ALA A 227 -2.48 7.95 14.00
C ALA A 227 -2.81 7.82 12.50
N THR A 228 -4.08 7.60 12.15
CA THR A 228 -4.60 7.26 10.83
C THR A 228 -6.06 7.66 10.71
N THR A 229 -6.51 8.03 9.51
CA THR A 229 -7.92 8.22 9.17
C THR A 229 -8.54 6.88 8.79
N ALA A 230 -9.75 6.60 9.29
CA ALA A 230 -10.54 5.41 8.99
C ALA A 230 -11.77 5.81 8.18
N THR A 231 -11.82 5.44 6.90
CA THR A 231 -12.90 5.83 5.97
C THR A 231 -13.70 4.60 5.54
N ALA A 232 -15.02 4.67 5.58
CA ALA A 232 -15.90 3.62 5.07
C ALA A 232 -15.80 3.55 3.53
N LEU A 233 -15.40 2.41 2.98
CA LEU A 233 -15.27 2.19 1.52
C LEU A 233 -16.51 1.51 0.91
N SER A 234 -17.32 0.89 1.76
CA SER A 234 -18.69 0.47 1.50
C SER A 234 -19.62 1.12 2.52
N GLU A 235 -20.89 0.73 2.50
CA GLU A 235 -21.70 0.85 3.70
C GLU A 235 -21.10 -0.03 4.82
N VAL A 236 -20.94 0.54 6.01
CA VAL A 236 -20.25 -0.10 7.15
C VAL A 236 -21.15 -0.03 8.37
N ASP A 237 -21.40 -1.19 8.98
CA ASP A 237 -22.04 -1.29 10.30
C ASP A 237 -20.95 -1.60 11.33
N VAL A 238 -20.93 -0.87 12.44
CA VAL A 238 -20.02 -1.11 13.57
C VAL A 238 -20.77 -1.16 14.89
N LEU A 239 -20.19 -1.85 15.87
CA LEU A 239 -20.55 -1.73 17.27
C LEU A 239 -19.50 -0.88 17.97
N GLU A 240 -19.89 0.24 18.58
CA GLU A 240 -19.03 1.10 19.38
C GLU A 240 -19.10 0.68 20.86
N LEU A 241 -17.94 0.51 21.49
CA LEU A 241 -17.81 0.29 22.93
C LEU A 241 -16.84 1.30 23.53
N LYS A 242 -17.20 1.87 24.69
CA LYS A 242 -16.32 2.79 25.41
C LYS A 242 -15.13 2.05 26.02
N ARG A 243 -13.95 2.67 25.97
CA ARG A 243 -12.70 2.15 26.54
C ARG A 243 -12.87 1.72 27.99
N ALA A 244 -13.50 2.56 28.83
CA ALA A 244 -13.71 2.24 30.24
C ALA A 244 -14.48 0.92 30.43
N LYS A 245 -15.57 0.74 29.68
CA LYS A 245 -16.40 -0.47 29.72
C LYS A 245 -15.65 -1.70 29.21
N LEU A 246 -14.86 -1.56 28.15
CA LEU A 246 -14.04 -2.67 27.68
C LEU A 246 -12.92 -3.01 28.67
N LEU A 247 -12.30 -2.02 29.33
CA LEU A 247 -11.32 -2.27 30.38
C LEU A 247 -11.93 -2.98 31.58
N ASP A 248 -13.11 -2.53 32.05
CA ASP A 248 -13.83 -3.19 33.13
C ASP A 248 -14.13 -4.65 32.77
N PHE A 249 -14.56 -4.90 31.53
CA PHE A 249 -14.77 -6.25 31.00
C PHE A 249 -13.47 -7.08 30.99
N LEU A 250 -12.35 -6.54 30.51
CA LEU A 250 -11.07 -7.24 30.49
C LEU A 250 -10.54 -7.57 31.89
N LEU A 251 -10.84 -6.72 32.88
CA LEU A 251 -10.47 -6.94 34.29
C LEU A 251 -11.36 -7.97 34.98
N ASN A 252 -12.60 -8.15 34.51
CA ASN A 252 -13.55 -9.12 35.07
C ASN A 252 -13.41 -10.51 34.44
N TYR A 253 -12.82 -10.61 33.25
CA TYR A 253 -12.68 -11.86 32.51
C TYR A 253 -11.22 -12.08 32.05
N ASP A 254 -10.43 -12.84 32.81
CA ASP A 254 -9.01 -13.11 32.51
C ASP A 254 -8.78 -13.71 31.10
N HIS A 255 -9.70 -14.56 30.66
CA HIS A 255 -9.68 -15.14 29.31
C HIS A 255 -9.81 -14.07 28.20
N ALA A 256 -10.53 -12.97 28.46
CA ALA A 256 -10.67 -11.85 27.53
C ALA A 256 -9.35 -11.12 27.34
N ALA A 257 -8.68 -10.80 28.45
CA ALA A 257 -7.37 -10.15 28.44
C ALA A 257 -6.34 -10.99 27.70
N LEU A 258 -6.33 -12.31 27.95
CA LEU A 258 -5.43 -13.22 27.25
C LEU A 258 -5.75 -13.33 25.74
N ALA A 259 -7.03 -13.36 25.36
CA ALA A 259 -7.45 -13.37 23.96
C ALA A 259 -7.00 -12.10 23.22
N LEU A 260 -7.22 -10.93 23.84
CA LEU A 260 -6.75 -9.64 23.33
C LEU A 260 -5.22 -9.62 23.17
N ALA A 261 -4.49 -10.07 24.19
CA ALA A 261 -3.03 -10.11 24.16
C ALA A 261 -2.51 -11.01 23.02
N ARG A 262 -3.14 -12.18 22.82
CA ARG A 262 -2.80 -13.08 21.69
C ARG A 262 -3.09 -12.44 20.33
N MET A 263 -4.24 -11.78 20.18
CA MET A 263 -4.59 -11.07 18.94
C MET A 263 -3.57 -9.97 18.61
N LEU A 264 -3.19 -9.16 19.59
CA LEU A 264 -2.22 -8.09 19.41
C LEU A 264 -0.80 -8.62 19.18
N ALA A 265 -0.40 -9.69 19.88
CA ALA A 265 0.87 -10.36 19.64
C ALA A 265 0.95 -10.91 18.21
N GLN A 266 -0.14 -11.53 17.72
CA GLN A 266 -0.20 -12.00 16.34
C GLN A 266 -0.12 -10.84 15.35
N GLN A 267 -0.86 -9.75 15.58
CA GLN A 267 -0.78 -8.55 14.73
C GLN A 267 0.63 -7.94 14.72
N LEU A 268 1.32 -7.92 15.87
CA LEU A 268 2.69 -7.45 15.97
C LEU A 268 3.65 -8.36 15.22
N VAL A 269 3.50 -9.69 15.36
CA VAL A 269 4.28 -10.67 14.60
C VAL A 269 4.03 -10.48 13.11
N ASP A 270 2.78 -10.35 12.66
CA ASP A 270 2.45 -10.13 11.26
C ASP A 270 3.04 -8.81 10.74
N ALA A 271 2.96 -7.74 11.54
CA ALA A 271 3.56 -6.45 11.20
C ALA A 271 5.09 -6.51 11.14
N ASN A 272 5.74 -7.19 12.09
CA ASN A 272 7.18 -7.39 12.10
C ASN A 272 7.63 -8.32 10.99
N THR A 273 6.86 -9.36 10.65
CA THR A 273 7.14 -10.25 9.52
C THR A 273 7.10 -9.46 8.23
N ARG A 274 6.16 -8.51 8.08
CA ARG A 274 6.15 -7.57 6.95
C ARG A 274 7.39 -6.66 6.92
N LEU A 275 7.92 -6.30 8.08
CA LEU A 275 9.15 -5.50 8.19
C LEU A 275 10.42 -6.34 7.93
N THR A 276 10.48 -7.61 8.33
CA THR A 276 11.62 -8.50 8.06
C THR A 276 11.60 -9.06 6.64
N ASP A 277 10.43 -9.33 6.08
CA ASP A 277 10.24 -9.64 4.66
C ASP A 277 10.57 -8.45 3.75
N SER A 278 10.78 -7.24 4.30
CA SER A 278 11.33 -6.11 3.56
C SER A 278 12.74 -6.38 3.01
N GLY A 279 13.44 -7.41 3.49
CA GLY A 279 14.71 -7.87 2.93
C GLY A 279 14.55 -8.70 1.65
N THR A 280 13.38 -9.29 1.40
CA THR A 280 13.09 -10.02 0.16
C THR A 280 12.24 -9.12 -0.74
N GLU A 281 12.83 -8.56 -1.79
CA GLU A 281 12.11 -7.70 -2.72
C GLU A 281 10.86 -8.41 -3.25
N LYS A 282 9.68 -7.87 -2.91
CA LYS A 282 8.40 -8.36 -3.44
C LYS A 282 8.30 -7.91 -4.89
N ARG A 283 8.08 -8.87 -5.80
CA ARG A 283 8.05 -8.62 -7.24
C ARG A 283 6.61 -8.71 -7.73
N LEU A 284 6.15 -7.62 -8.35
CA LEU A 284 4.85 -7.56 -9.03
C LEU A 284 5.08 -7.50 -10.54
N SER A 285 4.61 -8.53 -11.24
CA SER A 285 4.59 -8.61 -12.70
C SER A 285 3.15 -8.53 -13.21
N LEU A 286 2.87 -7.55 -14.07
CA LEU A 286 1.57 -7.41 -14.72
C LEU A 286 1.66 -7.91 -16.16
N VAL A 287 0.73 -8.79 -16.57
CA VAL A 287 0.70 -9.36 -17.92
C VAL A 287 -0.56 -8.90 -18.63
N PHE A 288 -0.44 -7.92 -19.52
CA PHE A 288 -1.55 -7.38 -20.30
C PHE A 288 -1.78 -8.18 -21.57
N GLY A 289 -3.01 -8.62 -21.81
CA GLY A 289 -3.39 -9.31 -23.03
C GLY A 289 -4.21 -8.44 -24.00
N VAL A 290 -3.68 -8.17 -25.18
CA VAL A 290 -4.43 -7.49 -26.26
C VAL A 290 -5.14 -8.54 -27.12
N GLY A 291 -6.44 -8.73 -26.89
CA GLY A 291 -7.24 -9.72 -27.63
C GLY A 291 -6.89 -11.17 -27.28
N ILE A 292 -7.03 -12.09 -28.23
CA ILE A 292 -6.74 -13.52 -28.01
C ILE A 292 -5.26 -13.79 -28.31
N CYS A 293 -4.41 -13.36 -27.39
CA CYS A 293 -2.96 -13.35 -27.55
C CYS A 293 -2.21 -14.39 -26.70
N GLY A 294 -2.89 -15.07 -25.78
CA GLY A 294 -2.25 -16.03 -24.87
C GLY A 294 -1.54 -15.40 -23.68
N ALA A 295 -2.03 -14.27 -23.18
CA ALA A 295 -1.51 -13.65 -21.96
C ALA A 295 -1.50 -14.60 -20.75
N THR A 296 -2.57 -15.37 -20.53
CA THR A 296 -2.62 -16.41 -19.47
C THR A 296 -1.49 -17.42 -19.59
N THR A 297 -1.22 -17.87 -20.82
CA THR A 297 -0.15 -18.82 -21.13
C THR A 297 1.21 -18.26 -20.71
N ILE A 298 1.50 -17.02 -21.09
CA ILE A 298 2.78 -16.38 -20.75
C ILE A 298 2.86 -16.08 -19.25
N GLY A 299 1.77 -15.60 -18.63
CA GLY A 299 1.72 -15.35 -17.19
C GLY A 299 1.94 -16.61 -16.36
N SER A 300 1.31 -17.73 -16.74
CA SER A 300 1.51 -19.02 -16.06
C SER A 300 2.92 -19.59 -16.25
N ALA A 301 3.49 -19.48 -17.46
CA ALA A 301 4.86 -19.90 -17.72
C ALA A 301 5.86 -19.05 -16.93
N LEU A 302 5.64 -17.73 -16.86
CA LEU A 302 6.44 -16.82 -16.04
C LEU A 302 6.34 -17.17 -14.54
N ALA A 303 5.14 -17.44 -14.03
CA ALA A 303 4.94 -17.82 -12.63
C ALA A 303 5.68 -19.12 -12.27
N MET A 304 5.59 -20.14 -13.14
CA MET A 304 6.30 -21.40 -12.97
C MET A 304 7.83 -21.21 -13.01
N THR A 305 8.32 -20.44 -13.98
CA THR A 305 9.76 -20.13 -14.10
C THR A 305 10.26 -19.38 -12.86
N LEU A 306 9.53 -18.36 -12.39
CA LEU A 306 9.90 -17.60 -11.20
C LEU A 306 9.89 -18.47 -9.94
N ALA A 307 8.88 -19.31 -9.76
CA ALA A 307 8.82 -20.25 -8.64
C ALA A 307 10.04 -21.16 -8.58
N ARG A 308 10.46 -21.71 -9.73
CA ARG A 308 11.64 -22.58 -9.84
C ARG A 308 12.95 -21.83 -9.66
N MET A 309 13.12 -20.68 -10.32
CA MET A 309 14.37 -19.90 -10.29
C MET A 309 14.62 -19.25 -8.92
N THR A 310 13.58 -18.71 -8.29
CA THR A 310 13.71 -17.95 -7.04
C THR A 310 13.48 -18.80 -5.79
N GLN A 311 12.95 -20.02 -5.95
CA GLN A 311 12.52 -20.90 -4.84
C GLN A 311 11.63 -20.17 -3.81
N SER A 312 10.88 -19.15 -4.26
CA SER A 312 10.07 -18.28 -3.41
C SER A 312 8.59 -18.48 -3.70
N LYS A 313 7.75 -18.16 -2.71
CA LYS A 313 6.28 -18.24 -2.84
C LYS A 313 5.82 -17.37 -4.01
N THR A 314 5.23 -18.02 -5.01
CA THR A 314 4.83 -17.40 -6.27
C THR A 314 3.35 -17.65 -6.53
N VAL A 315 2.63 -16.62 -6.92
CA VAL A 315 1.19 -16.70 -7.22
C VAL A 315 0.85 -16.14 -8.59
N PHE A 316 -0.08 -16.78 -9.28
CA PHE A 316 -0.69 -16.31 -10.52
C PHE A 316 -2.19 -16.10 -10.32
N THR A 317 -2.72 -15.00 -10.86
CA THR A 317 -4.17 -14.75 -10.92
C THR A 317 -4.52 -13.90 -12.14
N GLU A 318 -5.81 -13.82 -12.47
CA GLU A 318 -6.36 -12.94 -13.49
C GLU A 318 -7.30 -11.94 -12.84
N HIS A 319 -7.18 -10.67 -13.20
CA HIS A 319 -8.04 -9.61 -12.71
C HIS A 319 -8.76 -8.92 -13.88
N PRO A 320 -10.06 -8.62 -13.77
CA PRO A 320 -10.94 -8.83 -12.61
C PRO A 320 -11.63 -10.20 -12.55
N TYR A 321 -11.31 -11.11 -13.48
CA TYR A 321 -12.08 -12.34 -13.72
C TYR A 321 -11.30 -13.64 -13.40
N PRO A 322 -10.90 -13.90 -12.13
CA PRO A 322 -10.14 -15.10 -11.78
C PRO A 322 -10.97 -16.38 -11.90
N GLU A 323 -12.30 -16.30 -11.95
CA GLU A 323 -13.21 -17.44 -12.08
C GLU A 323 -13.06 -18.22 -13.38
N ARG A 324 -12.36 -17.65 -14.38
CA ARG A 324 -12.04 -18.32 -15.64
C ARG A 324 -10.87 -19.29 -15.50
N LEU A 325 -10.03 -19.14 -14.48
CA LEU A 325 -8.82 -19.94 -14.30
C LEU A 325 -9.10 -21.44 -14.07
N PRO A 326 -10.09 -21.86 -13.25
CA PRO A 326 -10.41 -23.27 -13.08
C PRO A 326 -10.74 -23.98 -14.41
N GLU A 327 -11.55 -23.35 -15.27
CA GLU A 327 -11.87 -23.88 -16.60
C GLU A 327 -10.65 -23.89 -17.51
N GLN A 328 -9.85 -22.83 -17.50
CA GLN A 328 -8.68 -22.70 -18.36
C GLN A 328 -7.55 -23.70 -18.02
N PHE A 329 -7.37 -24.03 -16.74
CA PHE A 329 -6.36 -24.95 -16.24
C PHE A 329 -6.89 -26.37 -15.99
N GLY A 330 -8.20 -26.58 -16.07
CA GLY A 330 -8.82 -27.90 -15.92
C GLY A 330 -8.81 -28.44 -14.48
N PHE A 331 -9.04 -27.58 -13.48
CA PHE A 331 -9.17 -27.98 -12.07
C PHE A 331 -10.51 -27.56 -11.47
N GLN A 332 -10.94 -28.24 -10.41
CA GLN A 332 -12.17 -27.90 -9.68
C GLN A 332 -11.90 -26.83 -8.62
N ARG A 333 -12.80 -25.85 -8.48
CA ARG A 333 -12.71 -24.83 -7.43
C ARG A 333 -12.98 -25.46 -6.06
N THR A 334 -11.91 -25.76 -5.33
CA THR A 334 -11.97 -26.34 -3.97
C THR A 334 -11.72 -25.31 -2.86
N GLY A 335 -11.33 -24.08 -3.21
CA GLY A 335 -11.03 -23.01 -2.25
C GLY A 335 -10.63 -21.70 -2.94
N GLU A 336 -10.11 -20.75 -2.16
CA GLU A 336 -9.59 -19.47 -2.67
C GLU A 336 -8.21 -19.58 -3.32
N ILE A 337 -7.44 -20.62 -2.99
CA ILE A 337 -6.10 -20.85 -3.50
C ILE A 337 -6.03 -22.30 -3.99
N TYR A 338 -5.52 -22.49 -5.21
CA TYR A 338 -5.19 -23.80 -5.77
C TYR A 338 -3.68 -23.93 -5.90
N GLN A 339 -3.11 -24.98 -5.29
CA GLN A 339 -1.68 -25.26 -5.36
C GLN A 339 -1.38 -25.99 -6.67
N HIS A 340 -0.66 -25.34 -7.59
CA HIS A 340 -0.31 -25.94 -8.87
C HIS A 340 0.87 -26.93 -8.68
N PRO A 341 0.83 -28.13 -9.32
CA PRO A 341 1.92 -29.11 -9.21
C PRO A 341 3.31 -28.59 -9.61
N ALA A 342 3.35 -27.54 -10.44
CA ALA A 342 4.59 -26.91 -10.89
C ALA A 342 5.21 -25.90 -9.89
N GLY A 343 4.74 -25.87 -8.63
CA GLY A 343 5.37 -25.13 -7.55
C GLY A 343 4.94 -23.66 -7.39
N PHE A 344 3.87 -23.23 -8.05
CA PHE A 344 3.25 -21.91 -7.86
C PHE A 344 1.77 -22.06 -7.48
N ASP A 345 1.20 -21.03 -6.88
CA ASP A 345 -0.20 -21.03 -6.46
C ASP A 345 -1.07 -20.24 -7.45
N ILE A 346 -2.33 -20.65 -7.61
CA ILE A 346 -3.35 -19.94 -8.37
C ILE A 346 -4.34 -19.34 -7.37
N ALA A 347 -4.41 -18.02 -7.30
CA ALA A 347 -5.36 -17.32 -6.45
C ALA A 347 -6.67 -17.05 -7.20
N LEU A 348 -7.77 -17.49 -6.60
CA LEU A 348 -9.16 -17.26 -7.03
C LEU A 348 -9.86 -16.22 -6.14
N THR A 349 -9.08 -15.36 -5.50
CA THR A 349 -9.56 -14.33 -4.58
C THR A 349 -10.42 -13.33 -5.33
N GLU A 350 -11.72 -13.37 -5.08
CA GLU A 350 -12.65 -12.33 -5.52
C GLU A 350 -12.60 -11.18 -4.49
N GLY A 351 -12.58 -9.93 -4.98
CA GLY A 351 -12.80 -8.80 -4.09
C GLY A 351 -14.20 -8.88 -3.46
N THR A 352 -14.38 -8.32 -2.26
CA THR A 352 -15.68 -8.42 -1.57
C THR A 352 -16.80 -7.84 -2.46
N PRO A 353 -17.88 -8.60 -2.73
CA PRO A 353 -19.03 -8.11 -3.48
C PRO A 353 -19.57 -6.81 -2.86
N GLY A 354 -20.01 -5.86 -3.70
CA GLY A 354 -20.53 -4.56 -3.26
C GLY A 354 -19.46 -3.47 -3.03
N LEU A 355 -18.17 -3.80 -3.11
CA LEU A 355 -17.12 -2.78 -3.07
C LEU A 355 -16.85 -2.15 -4.44
N PRO A 356 -16.36 -0.89 -4.46
CA PRO A 356 -15.83 -0.25 -5.67
C PRO A 356 -14.67 -1.05 -6.27
N GLU A 357 -14.55 -1.05 -7.60
CA GLU A 357 -13.57 -1.86 -8.31
C GLU A 357 -12.13 -1.56 -7.90
N ASN A 358 -11.73 -0.29 -7.88
CA ASN A 358 -10.42 0.16 -7.41
C ASN A 358 -10.06 -0.34 -5.98
N VAL A 359 -11.04 -0.36 -5.07
CA VAL A 359 -10.86 -0.87 -3.71
C VAL A 359 -10.68 -2.38 -3.72
N ARG A 360 -11.48 -3.11 -4.50
CA ARG A 360 -11.31 -4.56 -4.67
C ARG A 360 -9.93 -4.89 -5.24
N THR A 361 -9.50 -4.18 -6.28
CA THR A 361 -8.19 -4.34 -6.92
C THR A 361 -7.05 -4.10 -5.93
N THR A 362 -7.15 -3.05 -5.13
CA THR A 362 -6.15 -2.75 -4.10
C THR A 362 -6.10 -3.84 -3.02
N LEU A 363 -7.26 -4.29 -2.54
CA LEU A 363 -7.37 -5.37 -1.55
C LEU A 363 -6.77 -6.69 -2.04
N VAL A 364 -7.05 -7.06 -3.30
CA VAL A 364 -6.47 -8.26 -3.91
C VAL A 364 -4.96 -8.12 -4.00
N LEU A 365 -4.44 -6.97 -4.45
CA LEU A 365 -3.00 -6.76 -4.53
C LEU A 365 -2.34 -6.83 -3.15
N ASP A 366 -2.92 -6.21 -2.13
CA ASP A 366 -2.40 -6.25 -0.75
C ASP A 366 -2.42 -7.67 -0.18
N GLN A 367 -3.50 -8.42 -0.38
CA GLN A 367 -3.60 -9.81 0.08
C GLN A 367 -2.54 -10.70 -0.58
N LEU A 368 -2.35 -10.58 -1.89
CA LEU A 368 -1.34 -11.37 -2.62
C LEU A 368 0.08 -10.95 -2.24
N SER A 369 0.34 -9.64 -2.21
CA SER A 369 1.66 -9.10 -1.85
C SER A 369 2.05 -9.43 -0.41
N ASN A 370 1.09 -9.65 0.50
CA ASN A 370 1.39 -10.05 1.87
C ASN A 370 1.78 -11.52 2.01
N ASN A 371 1.29 -12.40 1.13
CA ASN A 371 1.47 -13.85 1.26
C ASN A 371 2.51 -14.43 0.29
N TYR A 372 2.86 -13.68 -0.76
CA TYR A 372 3.73 -14.13 -1.85
C TYR A 372 4.85 -13.13 -2.13
N THR A 373 6.02 -13.68 -2.46
CA THR A 373 7.20 -12.90 -2.87
C THR A 373 7.06 -12.48 -4.34
N ASN A 374 6.59 -13.37 -5.20
CA ASN A 374 6.33 -13.09 -6.61
C ASN A 374 4.83 -13.12 -6.87
N VAL A 375 4.28 -12.01 -7.36
CA VAL A 375 2.86 -11.87 -7.71
C VAL A 375 2.76 -11.58 -9.19
N ILE A 376 2.11 -12.48 -9.94
CA ILE A 376 1.84 -12.33 -11.36
C ILE A 376 0.34 -12.14 -11.57
N ILE A 377 -0.05 -11.02 -12.18
CA ILE A 377 -1.46 -10.69 -12.42
C ILE A 377 -1.69 -10.52 -13.92
N GLY A 378 -2.53 -11.38 -14.49
CA GLY A 378 -3.05 -11.23 -15.84
C GLY A 378 -4.13 -10.15 -15.89
N LEU A 379 -3.97 -9.20 -16.82
CA LEU A 379 -4.88 -8.08 -17.02
C LEU A 379 -5.41 -8.05 -18.46
N PRO A 380 -6.65 -7.60 -18.67
CA PRO A 380 -7.14 -7.32 -20.02
C PRO A 380 -6.34 -6.15 -20.64
N GLY A 381 -6.36 -6.02 -21.96
CA GLY A 381 -5.66 -4.96 -22.70
C GLY A 381 -6.24 -3.55 -22.53
N LYS A 382 -6.58 -3.15 -21.30
CA LYS A 382 -7.04 -1.81 -20.92
C LYS A 382 -6.35 -1.39 -19.62
N ALA A 383 -5.80 -0.18 -19.60
CA ALA A 383 -5.25 0.46 -18.41
C ALA A 383 -6.20 1.58 -17.97
N ASP A 384 -7.06 1.29 -17.00
CA ASP A 384 -8.00 2.26 -16.43
C ASP A 384 -7.64 2.63 -14.97
N GLU A 385 -8.44 3.49 -14.36
CA GLU A 385 -8.22 3.94 -12.98
C GLU A 385 -8.22 2.78 -11.97
N SER A 386 -8.91 1.67 -12.27
CA SER A 386 -9.02 0.52 -11.37
C SER A 386 -7.68 -0.21 -11.19
N VAL A 387 -6.87 -0.28 -12.26
CA VAL A 387 -5.55 -0.92 -12.25
C VAL A 387 -4.40 0.06 -12.05
N SER A 388 -4.67 1.36 -11.94
CA SER A 388 -3.66 2.41 -11.72
C SER A 388 -2.80 2.15 -10.48
N TYR A 389 -3.39 1.62 -9.40
CA TYR A 389 -2.67 1.26 -8.18
C TYR A 389 -1.68 0.11 -8.42
N MET A 390 -2.08 -0.92 -9.18
CA MET A 390 -1.21 -2.03 -9.56
C MET A 390 -0.08 -1.54 -10.47
N LEU A 391 -0.38 -0.68 -11.44
CA LEU A 391 0.61 -0.10 -12.35
C LEU A 391 1.70 0.66 -11.60
N LYS A 392 1.32 1.52 -10.64
CA LYS A 392 2.26 2.27 -9.79
C LYS A 392 3.17 1.38 -8.93
N LYS A 393 2.78 0.13 -8.69
CA LYS A 393 3.51 -0.86 -7.88
C LYS A 393 4.22 -1.92 -8.72
N ALA A 394 4.04 -1.91 -10.04
CA ALA A 394 4.58 -2.93 -10.93
C ALA A 394 6.09 -2.76 -11.09
N HIS A 395 6.81 -3.86 -10.92
CA HIS A 395 8.25 -3.93 -11.21
C HIS A 395 8.48 -4.29 -12.68
N GLN A 396 7.57 -5.09 -13.24
CA GLN A 396 7.58 -5.48 -14.63
C GLN A 396 6.17 -5.45 -15.22
N ILE A 397 6.08 -5.03 -16.47
CA ILE A 397 4.87 -5.05 -17.27
C ILE A 397 5.19 -5.79 -18.56
N VAL A 398 4.43 -6.84 -18.85
CA VAL A 398 4.54 -7.65 -20.06
C VAL A 398 3.26 -7.44 -20.87
N VAL A 399 3.38 -6.85 -22.05
CA VAL A 399 2.27 -6.66 -22.97
C VAL A 399 2.33 -7.75 -24.04
N VAL A 400 1.33 -8.63 -24.03
CA VAL A 400 1.22 -9.74 -24.97
C VAL A 400 0.25 -9.37 -26.07
N THR A 401 0.72 -9.46 -27.30
CA THR A 401 -0.02 -9.00 -28.47
C THR A 401 0.15 -9.94 -29.66
N PRO A 402 -0.90 -10.21 -30.45
CA PRO A 402 -0.80 -10.94 -31.70
C PRO A 402 -0.14 -10.06 -32.80
N PRO A 403 0.39 -10.65 -33.89
CA PRO A 403 1.13 -9.90 -34.91
C PRO A 403 0.27 -8.99 -35.79
N ASP A 404 -1.06 -9.01 -35.65
CA ASP A 404 -1.96 -8.27 -36.54
C ASP A 404 -1.89 -6.74 -36.34
N PRO A 405 -2.05 -5.94 -37.43
CA PRO A 405 -1.96 -4.49 -37.34
C PRO A 405 -2.97 -3.82 -36.41
N GLU A 406 -4.19 -4.37 -36.30
CA GLU A 406 -5.24 -3.80 -35.45
C GLU A 406 -4.90 -3.97 -33.96
N ALA A 407 -4.42 -5.14 -33.56
CA ALA A 407 -3.92 -5.36 -32.22
C ALA A 407 -2.69 -4.52 -31.91
N TRP A 408 -1.81 -4.28 -32.90
CA TRP A 408 -0.65 -3.40 -32.71
C TRP A 408 -1.05 -1.95 -32.45
N GLN A 409 -2.08 -1.44 -33.13
CA GLN A 409 -2.65 -0.12 -32.82
C GLN A 409 -3.18 -0.05 -31.38
N LYS A 410 -3.93 -1.08 -30.94
CA LYS A 410 -4.42 -1.18 -29.55
C LYS A 410 -3.28 -1.31 -28.54
N THR A 411 -2.22 -2.03 -28.90
CA THR A 411 -1.01 -2.19 -28.08
C THR A 411 -0.31 -0.85 -27.88
N ASN A 412 -0.14 -0.07 -28.94
CA ASN A 412 0.47 1.25 -28.85
C ASN A 412 -0.34 2.23 -28.01
N ALA A 413 -1.68 2.20 -28.13
CA ALA A 413 -2.57 2.98 -27.28
C ALA A 413 -2.43 2.58 -25.79
N LEU A 414 -2.47 1.27 -25.51
CA LEU A 414 -2.29 0.75 -24.16
C LEU A 414 -0.93 1.12 -23.56
N LEU A 415 0.15 1.08 -24.34
CA LEU A 415 1.48 1.48 -23.89
C LEU A 415 1.54 2.97 -23.55
N ALA A 416 0.85 3.83 -24.29
CA ALA A 416 0.75 5.25 -23.98
C ALA A 416 0.03 5.46 -22.64
N ASP A 417 -1.08 4.74 -22.40
CA ASP A 417 -1.83 4.80 -21.15
C ASP A 417 -0.99 4.29 -19.97
N ILE A 418 -0.33 3.14 -20.12
CA ILE A 418 0.53 2.56 -19.07
C ILE A 418 1.65 3.52 -18.69
N ARG A 419 2.32 4.14 -19.67
CA ARG A 419 3.42 5.09 -19.44
C ARG A 419 3.00 6.32 -18.65
N ALA A 420 1.72 6.68 -18.63
CA ALA A 420 1.21 7.78 -17.82
C ALA A 420 1.18 7.47 -16.31
N TYR A 421 1.18 6.18 -15.92
CA TYR A 421 1.05 5.75 -14.53
C TYR A 421 2.34 5.18 -13.92
N VAL A 422 3.34 4.84 -14.73
CA VAL A 422 4.56 4.15 -14.28
C VAL A 422 5.77 5.06 -14.27
N HIS A 423 6.69 4.83 -13.34
CA HIS A 423 7.97 5.52 -13.31
C HIS A 423 8.96 4.82 -14.27
N PRO A 424 9.51 5.52 -15.28
CA PRO A 424 10.38 4.90 -16.29
C PRO A 424 11.61 4.19 -15.70
N GLU A 425 12.11 4.67 -14.57
CA GLU A 425 13.32 4.16 -13.91
C GLU A 425 13.05 2.93 -13.03
N ARG A 426 11.79 2.61 -12.73
CA ARG A 426 11.42 1.55 -11.77
C ARG A 426 10.65 0.39 -12.38
N THR A 427 10.08 0.57 -13.57
CA THR A 427 9.17 -0.39 -14.18
C THR A 427 9.65 -0.77 -15.57
N ASN A 428 10.02 -2.04 -15.76
CA ASN A 428 10.42 -2.58 -17.05
C ASN A 428 9.19 -2.97 -17.87
N ILE A 429 8.99 -2.35 -19.03
CA ILE A 429 7.90 -2.67 -19.96
C ILE A 429 8.47 -3.50 -21.12
N GLN A 430 7.85 -4.65 -21.40
CA GLN A 430 8.25 -5.54 -22.49
C GLN A 430 7.07 -5.95 -23.34
N ILE A 431 7.28 -6.05 -24.65
CA ILE A 431 6.27 -6.46 -25.63
C ILE A 431 6.61 -7.87 -26.11
N VAL A 432 5.67 -8.79 -25.93
CA VAL A 432 5.77 -10.17 -26.42
C VAL A 432 4.79 -10.37 -27.56
N ALA A 433 5.32 -10.54 -28.77
CA ALA A 433 4.57 -10.95 -29.93
C ALA A 433 4.29 -12.46 -29.85
N ASN A 434 3.03 -12.85 -29.72
CA ASN A 434 2.65 -14.26 -29.64
C ASN A 434 1.78 -14.70 -30.81
N ARG A 435 2.33 -15.59 -31.65
CA ARG A 435 1.66 -16.12 -32.84
C ARG A 435 0.77 -17.31 -32.46
N LYS A 436 -0.32 -17.05 -31.74
CA LYS A 436 -1.18 -18.12 -31.19
C LYS A 436 -1.97 -18.94 -32.23
N ARG A 437 -2.23 -18.40 -33.42
CA ARG A 437 -3.09 -19.02 -34.43
C ARG A 437 -2.28 -19.38 -35.69
N ALA A 438 -2.74 -20.39 -36.42
CA ALA A 438 -2.11 -20.81 -37.68
C ALA A 438 -2.03 -19.67 -38.71
N GLU A 439 -3.09 -18.83 -38.78
CA GLU A 439 -3.12 -17.61 -39.60
C GLU A 439 -2.04 -16.58 -39.24
N HIS A 440 -1.50 -16.65 -38.03
CA HIS A 440 -0.45 -15.76 -37.54
C HIS A 440 0.96 -16.34 -37.73
N ALA A 441 1.11 -17.56 -38.24
CA ALA A 441 2.41 -18.23 -38.32
C ALA A 441 3.41 -17.49 -39.21
N GLU A 442 2.98 -17.04 -40.39
CA GLU A 442 3.84 -16.39 -41.40
C GLU A 442 3.60 -14.87 -41.53
N MET A 443 2.73 -14.29 -40.69
CA MET A 443 2.36 -12.88 -40.77
C MET A 443 3.54 -11.97 -40.39
N ALA A 444 3.85 -10.94 -41.17
CA ALA A 444 4.85 -9.94 -40.76
C ALA A 444 4.38 -9.18 -39.51
N LEU A 445 5.30 -8.89 -38.59
CA LEU A 445 4.99 -8.10 -37.42
C LEU A 445 4.72 -6.64 -37.80
N ALA A 446 3.60 -6.10 -37.30
CA ALA A 446 3.20 -4.72 -37.53
C ALA A 446 4.03 -3.68 -36.75
N GLY A 447 4.95 -4.11 -35.87
CA GLY A 447 5.91 -3.24 -35.21
C GLY A 447 6.97 -4.02 -34.43
N GLN A 448 7.68 -3.34 -33.54
CA GLN A 448 8.83 -3.91 -32.83
C GLN A 448 8.39 -4.60 -31.53
N ALA A 449 8.71 -5.89 -31.40
CA ALA A 449 8.52 -6.66 -30.18
C ALA A 449 9.88 -7.00 -29.55
N ASP A 450 9.93 -7.12 -28.23
CA ASP A 450 11.14 -7.52 -27.51
C ASP A 450 11.38 -9.04 -27.60
N LEU A 451 10.27 -9.80 -27.68
CA LEU A 451 10.28 -11.25 -27.75
C LEU A 451 9.22 -11.72 -28.75
N GLU A 452 9.56 -12.75 -29.52
CA GLU A 452 8.66 -13.39 -30.47
C GLU A 452 8.48 -14.86 -30.12
N ILE A 453 7.21 -15.29 -30.03
CA ILE A 453 6.84 -16.68 -29.85
C ILE A 453 6.22 -17.20 -31.16
N PRO A 454 6.82 -18.20 -31.81
CA PRO A 454 6.30 -18.78 -33.04
C PRO A 454 4.98 -19.51 -32.78
N TYR A 455 4.25 -19.83 -33.86
CA TYR A 455 3.05 -20.64 -33.72
C TYR A 455 3.42 -22.06 -33.28
N LEU A 456 2.84 -22.48 -32.15
CA LEU A 456 3.04 -23.79 -31.55
C LEU A 456 1.75 -24.60 -31.69
N PRO A 457 1.64 -25.50 -32.69
CA PRO A 457 0.48 -26.37 -32.81
C PRO A 457 0.40 -27.32 -31.61
N ASP A 458 -0.83 -27.57 -31.14
CA ASP A 458 -1.16 -28.53 -30.08
C ASP A 458 -0.50 -28.32 -28.70
N HIS A 459 0.13 -27.16 -28.48
CA HIS A 459 0.72 -26.84 -27.18
C HIS A 459 -0.28 -26.13 -26.26
N ASN A 460 -0.67 -26.78 -25.15
CA ASN A 460 -1.48 -26.14 -24.09
C ASN A 460 -0.70 -26.04 -22.77
N PRO A 461 0.02 -24.94 -22.52
CA PRO A 461 0.84 -24.76 -21.30
C PRO A 461 0.00 -24.61 -20.02
N ARG A 462 -1.33 -24.60 -20.13
CA ARG A 462 -2.27 -24.46 -19.00
C ARG A 462 -2.57 -25.79 -18.29
N GLY A 463 -2.09 -26.92 -18.80
CA GLY A 463 -2.25 -28.23 -18.14
C GLY A 463 -1.40 -28.36 -16.88
N LYS A 464 -1.47 -29.53 -16.22
CA LYS A 464 -0.56 -29.92 -15.11
C LYS A 464 0.86 -30.22 -15.61
N HIS A 465 1.39 -29.34 -16.46
CA HIS A 465 2.70 -29.48 -17.05
C HIS A 465 3.75 -28.89 -16.10
N ASP A 466 4.89 -29.56 -16.04
CA ASP A 466 6.12 -29.03 -15.46
C ASP A 466 6.83 -28.12 -16.47
N LEU A 467 7.78 -27.29 -16.03
CA LEU A 467 8.53 -26.36 -16.87
C LEU A 467 9.22 -27.10 -18.02
N ASP A 468 9.74 -28.29 -17.75
CA ASP A 468 10.47 -29.12 -18.72
C ASP A 468 9.54 -29.69 -19.81
N GLN A 469 8.22 -29.66 -19.61
CA GLN A 469 7.21 -30.10 -20.56
C GLN A 469 6.70 -28.96 -21.47
N LEU A 470 7.10 -27.71 -21.21
CA LEU A 470 6.78 -26.59 -22.09
C LEU A 470 7.60 -26.62 -23.38
N ALA A 471 7.09 -26.05 -24.46
CA ALA A 471 7.84 -25.86 -25.68
C ALA A 471 9.00 -24.89 -25.45
N LEU A 472 10.15 -25.21 -26.04
CA LEU A 472 11.38 -24.46 -25.88
C LEU A 472 11.26 -22.95 -26.14
N PRO A 473 10.50 -22.46 -27.15
CA PRO A 473 10.30 -21.02 -27.33
C PRO A 473 9.59 -20.35 -26.15
N LEU A 474 8.63 -21.04 -25.53
CA LEU A 474 7.90 -20.53 -24.36
C LEU A 474 8.76 -20.56 -23.11
N GLN A 475 9.54 -21.64 -22.92
CA GLN A 475 10.55 -21.70 -21.84
C GLN A 475 11.53 -20.54 -21.94
N ARG A 476 12.11 -20.31 -23.12
CA ARG A 476 13.06 -19.21 -23.36
C ARG A 476 12.43 -17.85 -23.09
N ALA A 477 11.22 -17.60 -23.59
CA ALA A 477 10.52 -16.34 -23.34
C ALA A 477 10.29 -16.13 -21.84
N ALA A 478 9.80 -17.16 -21.12
CA ALA A 478 9.59 -17.07 -19.68
C ALA A 478 10.89 -16.86 -18.89
N SER A 479 11.99 -17.54 -19.27
CA SER A 479 13.31 -17.35 -18.67
C SER A 479 13.83 -15.93 -18.89
N ILE A 480 13.77 -15.40 -20.11
CA ILE A 480 14.21 -14.02 -20.38
C ILE A 480 13.36 -13.01 -19.59
N LEU A 481 12.05 -13.20 -19.51
CA LEU A 481 11.17 -12.35 -18.71
C LEU A 481 11.52 -12.43 -17.21
N ALA A 482 11.79 -13.62 -16.68
CA ALA A 482 12.15 -13.84 -15.28
C ALA A 482 13.55 -13.28 -14.93
N GLU A 483 14.54 -13.48 -15.80
CA GLU A 483 15.90 -12.93 -15.64
C GLU A 483 15.87 -11.40 -15.65
N ARG A 484 15.13 -10.80 -16.57
CA ARG A 484 14.97 -9.34 -16.66
C ARG A 484 14.19 -8.76 -15.47
N LEU A 485 13.25 -9.50 -14.90
CA LEU A 485 12.60 -9.12 -13.63
C LEU A 485 13.61 -9.14 -12.46
N GLY A 486 14.61 -10.00 -12.52
CA GLY A 486 15.70 -10.07 -11.54
C GLY A 486 16.66 -8.90 -11.60
N ARG A 487 16.66 -8.08 -12.67
CA ARG A 487 17.50 -6.89 -12.84
C ARG A 487 16.93 -5.67 -12.12
N THR A 488 16.76 -5.79 -10.81
CA THR A 488 16.25 -4.72 -9.93
C THR A 488 17.34 -3.74 -9.50
N ASN A 489 18.62 -4.11 -9.69
CA ASN A 489 19.71 -3.27 -9.28
C ASN A 489 20.18 -2.36 -10.41
N GLN A 490 20.48 -1.11 -10.06
CA GLN A 490 21.07 -0.14 -10.96
C GLN A 490 22.49 0.16 -10.47
N ILE A 491 23.46 0.06 -11.39
CA ILE A 491 24.81 0.57 -11.18
C ILE A 491 24.97 1.85 -12.01
N GLY A 492 25.50 2.91 -11.40
CA GLY A 492 25.91 4.14 -12.06
C GLY A 492 27.38 4.45 -11.78
N ILE A 493 28.20 4.55 -12.82
CA ILE A 493 29.60 4.99 -12.71
C ILE A 493 29.67 6.46 -13.13
N TYR A 494 30.25 7.29 -12.27
CA TYR A 494 30.41 8.71 -12.48
C TYR A 494 31.80 8.98 -13.05
N ILE A 495 31.84 9.54 -14.26
CA ILE A 495 33.06 9.84 -14.98
C ILE A 495 33.22 11.37 -14.98
N PRO A 496 34.25 11.91 -14.32
CA PRO A 496 34.49 13.35 -14.30
C PRO A 496 34.94 13.85 -15.66
N THR A 497 34.79 15.14 -15.92
CA THR A 497 35.42 15.84 -17.05
C THR A 497 36.75 16.49 -16.65
N THR A 498 37.36 16.05 -15.54
CA THR A 498 38.61 16.58 -15.00
C THR A 498 39.67 15.47 -14.81
N VAL A 499 40.94 15.86 -14.83
CA VAL A 499 42.13 15.06 -14.47
C VAL A 499 42.95 15.84 -13.45
N ASP A 500 43.74 15.15 -12.61
CA ASP A 500 44.52 15.81 -11.55
C ASP A 500 43.63 16.72 -10.68
N VAL A 501 42.47 16.20 -10.27
CA VAL A 501 41.43 16.83 -9.41
C VAL A 501 40.58 17.91 -10.09
N ASP A 502 41.15 18.86 -10.84
CA ASP A 502 40.41 20.04 -11.32
C ASP A 502 40.71 20.48 -12.78
N GLN A 503 41.61 19.77 -13.49
CA GLN A 503 41.99 20.18 -14.85
C GLN A 503 41.05 19.59 -15.88
N GLU A 504 40.30 20.42 -16.61
CA GLU A 504 39.35 19.96 -17.62
C GLU A 504 40.02 19.13 -18.74
N VAL A 505 39.43 17.98 -19.06
CA VAL A 505 39.87 17.09 -20.13
C VAL A 505 38.69 16.43 -20.83
N ASP A 506 38.85 16.10 -22.12
CA ASP A 506 37.86 15.31 -22.84
C ASP A 506 37.91 13.85 -22.37
N THR A 507 36.88 13.43 -21.64
CA THR A 507 36.73 12.05 -21.13
C THR A 507 35.85 11.15 -22.01
N SER A 508 35.52 11.57 -23.23
CA SER A 508 34.70 10.78 -24.17
C SER A 508 35.22 9.35 -24.40
N GLY A 509 36.54 9.15 -24.41
CA GLY A 509 37.15 7.82 -24.52
C GLY A 509 36.80 6.91 -23.34
N TYR A 510 36.86 7.43 -22.11
CA TYR A 510 36.52 6.68 -20.89
C TYR A 510 35.02 6.39 -20.80
N ILE A 511 34.17 7.27 -21.34
CA ILE A 511 32.72 7.03 -21.42
C ILE A 511 32.44 5.83 -22.33
N GLN A 512 33.03 5.81 -23.53
CA GLN A 512 32.84 4.71 -24.48
C GLN A 512 33.43 3.39 -23.96
N GLU A 513 34.57 3.44 -23.29
CA GLU A 513 35.17 2.28 -22.64
C GLU A 513 34.26 1.75 -21.52
N THR A 514 33.72 2.63 -20.68
CA THR A 514 32.84 2.23 -19.58
C THR A 514 31.51 1.68 -20.08
N LEU A 515 30.97 2.23 -21.17
CA LEU A 515 29.81 1.67 -21.87
C LEU A 515 30.09 0.25 -22.38
N THR A 516 31.27 0.03 -22.94
CA THR A 516 31.68 -1.29 -23.46
C THR A 516 31.88 -2.27 -22.31
N PHE A 517 32.58 -1.87 -21.26
CA PHE A 517 32.81 -2.69 -20.06
C PHE A 517 31.50 -3.14 -19.42
N LEU A 518 30.60 -2.20 -19.08
CA LEU A 518 29.30 -2.54 -18.49
C LEU A 518 28.39 -3.29 -19.47
N GLY A 519 28.48 -2.98 -20.76
CA GLY A 519 27.75 -3.67 -21.83
C GLY A 519 28.15 -5.14 -21.97
N GLU A 520 29.45 -5.44 -21.92
CA GLU A 520 29.97 -6.81 -21.96
C GLU A 520 29.67 -7.58 -20.67
N LEU A 521 29.73 -6.90 -19.53
CA LEU A 521 29.57 -7.53 -18.21
C LEU A 521 28.10 -7.84 -17.87
N PHE A 522 27.18 -6.96 -18.25
CA PHE A 522 25.76 -7.03 -17.84
C PHE A 522 24.77 -7.07 -19.02
N GLY A 523 25.27 -7.07 -20.26
CA GLY A 523 24.47 -7.19 -21.48
C GLY A 523 23.82 -5.89 -21.96
N GLY A 524 24.14 -4.75 -21.34
CA GLY A 524 23.69 -3.42 -21.79
C GLY A 524 24.11 -2.30 -20.85
N ALA A 525 24.36 -1.12 -21.39
CA ALA A 525 24.64 0.10 -20.64
C ALA A 525 24.16 1.31 -21.43
N SER A 526 23.81 2.39 -20.73
CA SER A 526 23.35 3.63 -21.33
C SER A 526 23.96 4.82 -20.60
N THR A 527 24.31 5.85 -21.32
CA THR A 527 24.70 7.14 -20.75
C THR A 527 23.48 8.05 -20.66
N THR A 528 23.35 8.78 -19.55
CA THR A 528 22.46 9.94 -19.53
C THR A 528 23.16 11.11 -20.22
N THR A 529 22.51 11.71 -21.21
CA THR A 529 23.00 12.85 -21.99
C THR A 529 23.04 14.17 -21.22
N ASN A 530 22.60 14.21 -19.96
CA ASN A 530 22.70 15.39 -19.13
C ASN A 530 23.98 15.33 -18.30
N GLU A 531 24.93 16.18 -18.67
CA GLU A 531 25.99 16.67 -17.80
C GLU A 531 25.40 17.02 -16.43
N ALA A 532 25.74 16.25 -15.41
CA ALA A 532 25.40 16.59 -14.03
C ALA A 532 26.54 17.44 -13.46
N ARG A 533 26.22 18.38 -12.57
CA ARG A 533 27.22 19.19 -11.89
C ARG A 533 27.43 18.64 -10.48
N GLY A 534 28.60 18.06 -10.26
CA GLY A 534 29.03 17.54 -8.97
C GLY A 534 29.78 18.61 -8.17
N VAL A 535 29.70 18.51 -6.85
CA VAL A 535 30.59 19.22 -5.95
C VAL A 535 31.10 18.22 -4.91
N TRP A 536 32.39 18.20 -4.67
CA TRP A 536 33.00 17.38 -3.63
C TRP A 536 34.15 18.13 -2.95
N ASN A 537 34.54 17.68 -1.76
CA ASN A 537 35.57 18.33 -0.97
C ASN A 537 36.84 17.48 -1.02
N SER A 538 37.83 17.95 -1.79
CA SER A 538 39.17 17.39 -1.89
C SER A 538 40.03 17.76 -0.69
N GLU A 539 40.90 16.86 -0.26
CA GLU A 539 41.87 17.14 0.81
C GLU A 539 42.96 18.13 0.34
N ASP A 540 43.35 18.08 -0.95
CA ASP A 540 44.40 18.93 -1.52
C ASP A 540 43.87 20.24 -2.12
N ALA A 541 42.69 20.23 -2.76
CA ALA A 541 42.15 21.36 -3.53
C ALA A 541 40.94 22.07 -2.87
N GLY A 542 40.38 21.50 -1.80
CA GLY A 542 39.17 22.03 -1.16
C GLY A 542 37.90 21.73 -1.96
N LEU A 543 36.94 22.66 -2.00
CA LEU A 543 35.65 22.43 -2.66
C LEU A 543 35.79 22.50 -4.19
N VAL A 544 35.72 21.36 -4.86
CA VAL A 544 35.82 21.23 -6.32
C VAL A 544 34.41 21.11 -6.89
N SER A 545 34.09 21.93 -7.90
CA SER A 545 32.86 21.80 -8.70
C SER A 545 33.21 21.40 -10.11
N GLU A 546 32.64 20.29 -10.58
CA GLU A 546 32.94 19.73 -11.89
C GLU A 546 31.71 19.20 -12.60
N THR A 547 31.85 19.04 -13.91
CA THR A 547 30.85 18.37 -14.74
C THR A 547 31.16 16.87 -14.78
N ILE A 548 30.12 16.05 -14.65
CA ILE A 548 30.22 14.59 -14.60
C ILE A 548 29.27 13.95 -15.60
N HIS A 549 29.74 12.88 -16.22
CA HIS A 549 28.95 11.98 -17.04
C HIS A 549 28.60 10.73 -16.24
N ILE A 550 27.36 10.25 -16.37
CA ILE A 550 26.91 9.07 -15.63
C ILE A 550 26.61 7.95 -16.63
N VAL A 551 27.37 6.85 -16.52
CA VAL A 551 27.14 5.62 -17.27
C VAL A 551 26.36 4.66 -16.39
N ARG A 552 25.18 4.23 -16.84
CA ARG A 552 24.26 3.40 -16.06
C ARG A 552 24.01 2.06 -16.72
N THR A 553 23.77 1.05 -15.89
CA THR A 553 23.33 -0.28 -16.32
C THR A 553 22.35 -0.88 -15.30
N LEU A 554 21.47 -1.76 -15.77
CA LEU A 554 20.57 -2.54 -14.95
C LEU A 554 21.09 -3.97 -14.86
N VAL A 555 21.24 -4.47 -13.64
CA VAL A 555 21.91 -5.73 -13.34
C VAL A 555 21.09 -6.56 -12.36
N SER A 556 21.15 -7.88 -12.49
CA SER A 556 20.51 -8.78 -11.53
C SER A 556 21.29 -8.86 -10.22
N GLN A 557 20.63 -9.18 -9.11
CA GLN A 557 21.34 -9.38 -7.82
C GLN A 557 22.48 -10.40 -7.93
N ILE A 558 22.24 -11.51 -8.66
CA ILE A 558 23.23 -12.58 -8.82
C ILE A 558 24.44 -12.10 -9.61
N GLU A 559 24.22 -11.38 -10.72
CA GLU A 559 25.31 -10.82 -11.53
C GLU A 559 26.05 -9.70 -10.80
N LEU A 560 25.33 -8.87 -10.04
CA LEU A 560 25.92 -7.84 -9.19
C LEU A 560 26.84 -8.47 -8.15
N ASP A 561 26.37 -9.44 -7.37
CA ASP A 561 27.17 -10.11 -6.33
C ASP A 561 28.42 -10.79 -6.93
N LYS A 562 28.27 -11.35 -8.14
CA LYS A 562 29.37 -12.04 -8.84
C LYS A 562 30.42 -11.07 -9.40
N HIS A 563 30.01 -9.91 -9.91
CA HIS A 563 30.86 -8.99 -10.68
C HIS A 563 31.14 -7.67 -9.98
N LEU A 564 30.65 -7.45 -8.75
CA LEU A 564 30.88 -6.22 -7.99
C LEU A 564 32.38 -5.96 -7.80
N GLU A 565 33.17 -6.99 -7.48
CA GLU A 565 34.62 -6.85 -7.38
C GLU A 565 35.28 -6.41 -8.69
N ASP A 566 34.77 -6.87 -9.83
CA ASP A 566 35.30 -6.50 -11.15
C ASP A 566 35.00 -5.01 -11.44
N VAL A 567 33.79 -4.54 -11.07
CA VAL A 567 33.41 -3.13 -11.17
C VAL A 567 34.27 -2.25 -10.27
N LEU A 568 34.52 -2.67 -9.02
CA LEU A 568 35.38 -1.93 -8.09
C LEU A 568 36.83 -1.84 -8.61
N LYS A 569 37.38 -2.93 -9.15
CA LYS A 569 38.73 -2.94 -9.76
C LYS A 569 38.81 -2.02 -10.98
N TYR A 570 37.78 -2.02 -11.82
CA TYR A 570 37.70 -1.13 -12.97
C TYR A 570 37.69 0.34 -12.54
N MET A 571 36.92 0.68 -11.50
CA MET A 571 36.88 2.03 -10.95
C MET A 571 38.20 2.47 -10.31
N ASP A 572 38.87 1.60 -9.57
CA ASP A 572 40.19 1.88 -9.00
C ASP A 572 41.25 2.12 -10.09
N ARG A 573 41.12 1.47 -11.25
CA ARG A 573 41.95 1.78 -12.43
C ARG A 573 41.64 3.16 -13.00
N LEU A 574 40.37 3.48 -13.25
CA LEU A 574 39.97 4.81 -13.76
C LEU A 574 40.43 5.94 -12.83
N LYS A 575 40.29 5.74 -11.52
CA LYS A 575 40.73 6.69 -10.49
C LYS A 575 42.21 7.01 -10.61
N ARG A 576 43.05 5.98 -10.81
CA ARG A 576 44.50 6.17 -11.01
C ARG A 576 44.85 6.84 -12.33
N GLU A 577 44.15 6.49 -13.41
CA GLU A 577 44.39 7.05 -14.75
C GLU A 577 43.98 8.53 -14.84
N LEU A 578 42.84 8.88 -14.24
CA LEU A 578 42.35 10.25 -14.12
C LEU A 578 42.98 11.00 -12.94
N LYS A 579 43.79 10.32 -12.13
CA LYS A 579 44.46 10.83 -10.91
C LYS A 579 43.51 11.60 -10.00
N GLN A 580 42.38 10.99 -9.71
CA GLN A 580 41.35 11.54 -8.82
C GLN A 580 41.56 11.02 -7.40
N GLU A 581 41.30 11.86 -6.39
CA GLU A 581 41.33 11.41 -4.98
C GLU A 581 40.18 10.44 -4.67
N ALA A 582 39.05 10.59 -5.37
CA ALA A 582 37.88 9.74 -5.25
C ALA A 582 37.10 9.65 -6.56
N MET A 583 36.42 8.52 -6.78
CA MET A 583 35.41 8.39 -7.84
C MET A 583 34.08 7.89 -7.28
N ALA A 584 32.96 8.37 -7.83
CA ALA A 584 31.63 7.99 -7.35
C ALA A 584 31.05 6.77 -8.09
N LEU A 585 30.62 5.78 -7.30
CA LEU A 585 29.84 4.62 -7.70
C LEU A 585 28.46 4.72 -7.07
N GLU A 586 27.40 4.66 -7.87
CA GLU A 586 26.03 4.58 -7.40
C GLU A 586 25.53 3.13 -7.54
N VAL A 587 25.02 2.55 -6.44
CA VAL A 587 24.27 1.28 -6.47
C VAL A 587 22.90 1.53 -5.83
N ASN A 588 21.83 1.38 -6.61
CA ASN A 588 20.44 1.59 -6.17
C ASN A 588 20.23 2.93 -5.44
N GLN A 589 20.68 4.04 -6.05
CA GLN A 589 20.57 5.39 -5.49
C GLN A 589 21.41 5.63 -4.22
N LYS A 590 22.25 4.67 -3.82
CA LYS A 590 23.25 4.86 -2.76
C LYS A 590 24.60 5.13 -3.40
N LEU A 591 25.13 6.31 -3.14
CA LEU A 591 26.42 6.75 -3.65
C LEU A 591 27.55 6.31 -2.71
N MET A 592 28.61 5.75 -3.29
CA MET A 592 29.83 5.32 -2.63
C MET A 592 31.01 6.01 -3.32
N LEU A 593 31.97 6.49 -2.53
CA LEU A 593 33.22 7.05 -3.04
C LEU A 593 34.30 5.98 -2.95
N ILE A 594 34.99 5.73 -4.05
CA ILE A 594 36.07 4.74 -4.20
C ILE A 594 37.41 5.45 -4.25
#